data_AF-A0A0L8V6U8-F1
#
_entry.id   AF-A0A0L8V6U8-F1
#
_cell.length_a   1.000
_cell.length_b   1.000
_cell.length_c   1.000
_cell.angle_alpha   90.00
_cell.angle_beta   90.00
_cell.angle_gamma   90.00
#
_symmetry.space_group_name_H-M   'P 1'
#
loop_
_entity.id
_entity.type
_entity.pdbx_description
1 polymer ?
#
loop_
_entity_poly.entity_id
_entity_poly.type
_entity_poly.pdbx_seq_one_letter_code
_entity_poly.pdbx_strand_id
1 'polypeptide(L)'
;MRITVRYTQTFSRKFKKYARKFHSLSADLKLFITRIESIKPIDLGGNIYKYRLSVKSKNKGKSGGFRILTFELIVSENEKNVTLLSIYDKSEQAALPKKQITEILKDEGLI
;
A
#
# COMPACT_ATOMS: atom_id res chain seq x y z
N MET A 1 -16.93 -8.54 -1.39
CA MET A 1 -17.37 -7.43 -0.53
C MET A 1 -17.06 -6.13 -1.28
N ARG A 2 -17.80 -5.03 -1.07
CA ARG A 2 -17.53 -3.76 -1.75
C ARG A 2 -16.30 -3.11 -1.14
N ILE A 3 -15.28 -2.84 -1.96
CA ILE A 3 -14.06 -2.16 -1.53
C ILE A 3 -13.96 -0.78 -2.15
N THR A 4 -13.86 0.24 -1.30
CA THR A 4 -13.50 1.59 -1.70
C THR A 4 -12.04 1.85 -1.36
N VAL A 5 -11.24 2.24 -2.35
CA VAL A 5 -9.81 2.52 -2.18
C VAL A 5 -9.54 4.02 -2.26
N ARG A 6 -8.84 4.55 -1.26
CA ARG A 6 -8.33 5.93 -1.22
C ARG A 6 -6.80 5.93 -1.12
N TYR A 7 -6.16 6.96 -1.63
CA TYR A 7 -4.72 7.18 -1.53
C TYR A 7 -4.44 8.38 -0.64
N THR A 8 -3.47 8.26 0.28
CA THR A 8 -2.95 9.41 1.00
C THR A 8 -2.09 10.28 0.10
N GLN A 9 -1.81 11.51 0.54
CA GLN A 9 -0.88 12.37 -0.16
C GLN A 9 0.54 11.79 -0.15
N THR A 10 0.93 11.16 0.96
CA THR A 10 2.22 10.47 1.12
C THR A 10 2.37 9.31 0.14
N PHE A 11 1.34 8.48 -0.02
CA PHE A 11 1.33 7.40 -1.01
C PHE A 11 1.48 7.96 -2.41
N SER A 12 0.66 8.94 -2.78
CA SER A 12 0.62 9.51 -4.13
C SER A 12 1.98 10.10 -4.54
N ARG A 13 2.64 10.84 -3.64
CA ARG A 13 3.97 11.42 -3.86
C ARG A 13 5.04 10.34 -4.10
N LYS A 14 5.11 9.33 -3.22
CA LYS A 14 6.09 8.23 -3.36
C LYS A 14 5.82 7.39 -4.59
N PHE A 15 4.55 7.06 -4.85
CA PHE A 15 4.12 6.31 -6.02
C PHE A 15 4.55 7.00 -7.31
N LYS A 16 4.32 8.31 -7.45
CA LYS A 16 4.74 9.10 -8.62
C LYS A 16 6.26 9.04 -8.84
N LYS A 17 7.06 9.10 -7.78
CA LYS A 17 8.52 8.95 -7.86
C LYS A 17 8.92 7.57 -8.38
N TYR A 18 8.27 6.52 -7.91
CA TYR A 18 8.56 5.14 -8.34
C TYR A 18 8.04 4.83 -9.74
N ALA A 19 6.87 5.35 -10.12
CA ALA A 19 6.27 5.13 -11.44
C ALA A 19 7.12 5.72 -12.57
N ARG A 20 7.89 6.78 -12.29
CA ARG A 20 8.90 7.31 -13.23
C ARG A 20 10.06 6.34 -13.49
N LYS A 21 10.41 5.52 -12.50
CA LYS A 21 11.53 4.54 -12.59
C LYS A 21 11.06 3.19 -13.14
N PHE A 22 9.82 2.81 -12.86
CA PHE A 22 9.28 1.47 -13.12
C PHE A 22 8.02 1.57 -13.96
N HIS A 23 8.16 1.44 -15.28
CA HIS A 23 7.08 1.69 -16.24
C HIS A 23 5.83 0.82 -16.01
N SER A 24 5.97 -0.38 -15.44
CA SER A 24 4.84 -1.27 -15.18
C SER A 24 4.09 -0.96 -13.89
N LEU A 25 4.66 -0.14 -12.98
CA LEU A 25 4.15 0.03 -11.62
C LEU A 25 2.69 0.52 -11.59
N SER A 26 2.30 1.39 -12.52
CA SER A 26 0.91 1.86 -12.68
C SER A 26 -0.05 0.73 -13.03
N ALA A 27 0.33 -0.17 -13.94
CA ALA A 27 -0.48 -1.32 -14.30
C ALA A 27 -0.51 -2.37 -13.17
N ASP A 28 0.63 -2.57 -12.51
CA ASP A 28 0.76 -3.51 -11.38
C ASP A 28 -0.09 -3.06 -10.17
N LEU A 29 -0.14 -1.76 -9.87
CA LEU A 29 -1.02 -1.21 -8.83
C LEU A 29 -2.50 -1.42 -9.17
N LYS A 30 -2.91 -1.18 -10.42
CA LYS A 30 -4.31 -1.41 -10.85
C LYS A 30 -4.70 -2.87 -10.64
N LEU A 31 -3.84 -3.81 -11.06
CA LEU A 31 -4.06 -5.24 -10.87
C LEU A 31 -4.07 -5.64 -9.39
N PHE A 32 -3.24 -5.00 -8.57
CA PHE A 32 -3.24 -5.20 -7.14
C PHE A 32 -4.59 -4.80 -6.52
N ILE A 33 -5.12 -3.62 -6.86
CA ILE A 33 -6.40 -3.12 -6.33
C ILE A 33 -7.55 -4.05 -6.70
N THR A 34 -7.60 -4.54 -7.95
CA THR A 34 -8.67 -5.45 -8.38
C THR A 34 -8.62 -6.82 -7.69
N ARG A 35 -7.48 -7.19 -7.12
CA ARG A 35 -7.25 -8.48 -6.45
C ARG A 35 -7.05 -8.35 -4.95
N ILE A 36 -7.23 -7.16 -4.37
CA ILE A 36 -6.81 -6.89 -2.99
C ILE A 36 -7.52 -7.79 -1.97
N GLU A 37 -8.77 -8.21 -2.24
CA GLU A 37 -9.52 -9.17 -1.43
C GLU A 37 -8.86 -10.55 -1.37
N SER A 38 -8.26 -10.99 -2.47
CA SER A 38 -7.65 -12.32 -2.58
C SER A 38 -6.21 -12.36 -2.07
N ILE A 39 -5.63 -11.22 -1.70
CA ILE A 39 -4.25 -11.13 -1.23
C ILE A 39 -4.26 -11.14 0.29
N LYS A 40 -3.60 -12.12 0.90
CA LYS A 40 -3.40 -12.16 2.35
C LYS A 40 -2.36 -11.10 2.77
N PRO A 41 -2.74 -10.05 3.52
CA PRO A 41 -1.77 -9.09 4.02
C PRO A 41 -1.03 -9.63 5.25
N ILE A 42 0.01 -8.89 5.64
CA ILE A 42 0.61 -9.00 6.97
C ILE A 42 -0.08 -7.97 7.87
N ASP A 43 -0.71 -8.44 8.94
CA ASP A 43 -1.28 -7.60 9.98
C ASP A 43 -0.16 -6.95 10.82
N LEU A 44 -0.24 -5.63 11.01
CA LEU A 44 0.69 -4.85 11.84
C LEU A 44 0.02 -4.30 13.11
N GLY A 45 -1.25 -4.62 13.36
CA GLY A 45 -2.08 -4.14 14.45
C GLY A 45 -2.75 -2.80 14.17
N GLY A 46 -3.82 -2.49 14.91
CA GLY A 46 -4.50 -1.20 14.84
C GLY A 46 -5.07 -0.88 13.46
N ASN A 47 -5.66 -1.88 12.79
CA ASN A 47 -6.21 -1.78 11.43
C ASN A 47 -5.17 -1.44 10.34
N ILE A 48 -3.89 -1.59 10.66
CA ILE A 48 -2.79 -1.34 9.72
C ILE A 48 -2.34 -2.66 9.12
N TYR A 49 -2.30 -2.73 7.80
CA TYR A 49 -1.89 -3.91 7.06
C TYR A 49 -0.76 -3.60 6.09
N LYS A 50 -0.01 -4.64 5.72
CA LYS A 50 1.10 -4.55 4.77
C LYS A 50 0.96 -5.58 3.66
N TYR A 51 0.89 -5.07 2.44
CA TYR A 51 0.80 -5.86 1.22
C TYR A 51 2.15 -5.90 0.49
N ARG A 52 2.38 -7.01 -0.20
CA ARG A 52 3.51 -7.14 -1.13
C ARG A 52 3.02 -6.87 -2.56
N LEU A 53 3.62 -5.89 -3.21
CA LEU A 53 3.38 -5.60 -4.63
C LEU A 53 4.56 -6.13 -5.45
N SER A 54 4.29 -7.13 -6.29
CA SER A 54 5.24 -7.53 -7.33
C SER A 54 5.15 -6.55 -8.49
N VAL A 55 6.29 -6.12 -9.03
CA VAL A 55 6.35 -5.15 -10.14
C VAL A 55 7.15 -5.77 -11.27
N LYS A 56 6.51 -5.93 -12.43
CA LYS A 56 7.09 -6.67 -13.56
C LYS A 56 8.37 -6.03 -14.09
N SER A 57 8.36 -4.70 -14.25
CA SER A 57 9.51 -3.91 -14.71
C SER A 57 10.71 -3.91 -13.74
N LYS A 58 10.54 -4.51 -12.56
CA LYS A 58 11.58 -4.61 -11.55
C LYS A 58 12.24 -5.98 -11.62
N ASN A 59 13.21 -6.10 -12.53
CA ASN A 59 13.98 -7.32 -12.84
C ASN A 59 14.95 -7.76 -11.71
N LYS A 60 14.58 -7.63 -10.42
CA LYS A 60 15.43 -7.95 -9.26
C LYS A 60 14.99 -9.19 -8.45
N GLY A 61 14.24 -10.10 -9.05
CA GLY A 61 13.83 -11.35 -8.38
C GLY A 61 12.98 -11.15 -7.12
N LYS A 62 12.85 -12.19 -6.28
CA LYS A 62 11.92 -12.22 -5.14
C LYS A 62 12.16 -11.10 -4.13
N SER A 63 13.38 -10.60 -3.94
CA SER A 63 13.72 -9.60 -2.91
C SER A 63 13.38 -8.15 -3.28
N GLY A 64 13.17 -7.83 -4.56
CA GLY A 64 13.01 -6.46 -5.06
C GLY A 64 11.58 -5.89 -5.09
N GLY A 65 10.56 -6.59 -4.62
CA GLY A 65 9.17 -6.10 -4.69
C GLY A 65 8.89 -4.86 -3.82
N PHE A 66 7.84 -4.12 -4.16
CA PHE A 66 7.34 -3.00 -3.36
C PHE A 66 6.49 -3.49 -2.19
N ARG A 67 6.38 -2.65 -1.16
CA ARG A 67 5.46 -2.82 -0.04
C ARG A 67 4.49 -1.67 -0.02
N ILE A 68 3.23 -2.00 0.20
CA ILE A 68 2.14 -1.06 0.38
C ILE A 68 1.67 -1.20 1.82
N LEU A 69 1.59 -0.09 2.55
CA LEU A 69 0.91 -0.01 3.85
C LEU A 69 -0.50 0.51 3.65
N THR A 70 -1.47 -0.11 4.31
CA THR A 70 -2.88 0.27 4.31
C THR A 70 -3.38 0.50 5.73
N PHE A 71 -4.41 1.33 5.84
CA PHE A 71 -5.32 1.37 6.99
C PHE A 71 -6.70 0.96 6.50
N GLU A 72 -7.32 0.00 7.19
CA GLU A 72 -8.52 -0.67 6.69
C GLU A 72 -9.65 -0.68 7.70
N LEU A 73 -10.82 -0.20 7.29
CA LEU A 73 -12.02 -0.14 8.12
C LEU A 73 -13.13 -0.97 7.50
N ILE A 74 -13.71 -1.88 8.28
CA ILE A 74 -14.95 -2.56 7.93
C ILE A 74 -16.10 -1.63 8.29
N VAL A 75 -16.84 -1.16 7.28
CA VAL A 75 -17.94 -0.20 7.44
C VAL A 75 -19.26 -0.94 7.67
N SER A 76 -19.42 -2.09 7.02
CA SER A 76 -20.56 -3.01 7.20
C SER A 76 -20.14 -4.42 6.80
N GLU A 77 -21.03 -5.41 6.97
CA GLU A 77 -20.78 -6.80 6.56
C GLU A 77 -20.32 -6.94 5.09
N ASN A 78 -20.74 -6.01 4.22
CA ASN A 78 -20.46 -6.03 2.80
C ASN A 78 -19.60 -4.85 2.32
N GLU A 79 -19.05 -4.02 3.21
CA GLU A 79 -18.28 -2.83 2.82
C GLU A 79 -16.99 -2.65 3.61
N LYS A 80 -15.90 -2.39 2.88
CA LYS A 80 -14.58 -2.15 3.44
C LYS A 80 -13.91 -0.95 2.78
N ASN A 81 -13.44 -0.03 3.60
CA ASN A 81 -12.61 1.10 3.17
C ASN A 81 -11.14 0.75 3.33
N VAL A 82 -10.36 0.92 2.27
CA VAL A 82 -8.91 0.70 2.25
C VAL A 82 -8.20 2.00 1.91
N THR A 83 -7.49 2.56 2.88
CA THR A 83 -6.65 3.74 2.67
C THR A 83 -5.20 3.32 2.47
N LEU A 84 -4.64 3.56 1.29
CA LEU A 84 -3.24 3.29 0.97
C LEU A 84 -2.35 4.40 1.57
N LEU A 85 -1.67 4.08 2.68
CA LEU A 85 -0.91 5.02 3.50
C LEU A 85 0.44 5.42 2.88
N SER A 86 1.20 4.43 2.41
CA SER A 86 2.52 4.66 1.83
C SER A 86 2.94 3.45 1.01
N ILE A 87 3.76 3.70 -0.01
CA ILE A 87 4.49 2.67 -0.78
C ILE A 87 5.99 2.84 -0.54
N TYR A 88 6.73 1.74 -0.44
CA TYR A 88 8.19 1.77 -0.36
C TYR A 88 8.82 0.55 -1.00
N ASP A 89 10.05 0.72 -1.44
CA ASP A 89 10.88 -0.35 -1.98
C ASP A 89 11.65 -1.04 -0.85
N LYS A 90 11.56 -2.38 -0.73
CA LYS A 90 12.34 -3.12 0.28
C LYS A 90 13.85 -2.99 0.10
N SER A 91 14.33 -2.84 -1.14
CA SER A 91 15.78 -2.69 -1.37
C SER A 91 16.30 -1.32 -0.97
N GLU A 92 15.43 -0.31 -0.88
CA GLU A 92 15.81 1.04 -0.40
C GLU A 92 15.48 1.21 1.10
N GLN A 93 14.44 0.53 1.59
CA GLN A 93 13.93 0.68 2.94
C GLN A 93 13.31 -0.62 3.46
N ALA A 94 13.87 -1.19 4.53
CA ALA A 94 13.40 -2.47 5.08
C ALA A 94 11.97 -2.42 5.65
N ALA A 95 11.63 -1.31 6.34
CA ALA A 95 10.33 -1.06 6.94
C ALA A 95 10.05 0.44 7.10
N LEU A 96 8.78 0.81 7.19
CA LEU A 96 8.38 2.17 7.58
C LEU A 96 8.35 2.25 9.13
N PRO A 97 9.02 3.24 9.75
CA PRO A 97 8.98 3.40 11.20
C PRO A 97 7.57 3.64 11.72
N LYS A 98 7.22 3.10 12.90
CA LYS A 98 5.90 3.28 13.52
C LYS A 98 5.51 4.76 13.65
N LYS A 99 6.47 5.60 14.07
CA LYS A 99 6.27 7.06 14.18
C LYS A 99 5.76 7.69 12.88
N GLN A 100 6.36 7.35 11.74
CA GLN A 100 5.93 7.85 10.44
C GLN A 100 4.54 7.33 10.05
N ILE A 101 4.20 6.10 10.42
CA ILE A 101 2.84 5.56 10.18
C ILE A 101 1.83 6.37 10.99
N THR A 102 2.10 6.62 12.27
CA THR A 102 1.25 7.44 13.15
C THR A 102 1.08 8.87 12.62
N GLU A 103 2.16 9.50 12.14
CA GLU A 103 2.10 10.84 11.53
C GLU A 103 1.19 10.85 10.30
N ILE A 104 1.34 9.88 9.38
CA ILE A 104 0.48 9.76 8.20
C ILE A 104 -0.99 9.57 8.61
N LEU A 105 -1.27 8.78 9.64
CA LEU A 105 -2.65 8.55 10.10
C LEU A 105 -3.28 9.83 10.67
N LYS A 106 -2.52 10.61 11.44
CA LYS A 106 -2.97 11.91 11.98
C LYS A 106 -3.23 12.94 10.88
N ASP A 107 -2.30 13.06 9.93
CA ASP A 107 -2.42 14.00 8.81
C ASP A 107 -3.66 13.71 7.94
N GLU A 108 -4.08 12.45 7.90
CA GLU A 108 -5.22 11.97 7.13
C GLU A 108 -6.51 11.87 7.97
N GLY A 109 -6.48 12.26 9.25
CA GLY A 109 -7.64 12.25 10.16
C GLY A 109 -8.17 10.86 10.50
N LEU A 110 -7.30 9.85 10.49
CA LEU A 110 -7.66 8.45 10.74
C LEU A 110 -7.51 8.04 12.21
N ILE A 111 -6.75 8.83 13.00
CA ILE A 111 -6.55 8.72 14.45
C ILE A 111 -6.37 10.10 15.08
#